data_AF-A0A549SE30-F1
#
_entry.id   AF-A0A549SE30-F1
#
_cell.length_a   1.000
_cell.length_b   1.000
_cell.length_c   1.000
_cell.angle_alpha   90.00
_cell.angle_beta   90.00
_cell.angle_gamma   90.00
#
_symmetry.space_group_name_H-M   'P 1'
#
loop_
_entity.id
_entity.type
_entity.pdbx_description
1 polymer ?
#
loop_
_entity_poly.entity_id
_entity_poly.type
_entity_poly.pdbx_seq_one_letter_code
_entity_poly.pdbx_strand_id
1 'polypeptide(L)'
;MREKHLGHAVSLATILLSTREQFARALRDAAMASIKARSRGAGFDQPIISRYFLESHVDDALYLIGRDGVDALESNVRFAVDEMIREALENVRLRRTDN
;
A
#
# COMPACT_ATOMS: atom_id res chain seq x y z
N MET A 1 -15.91 35.68 1.98
CA MET A 1 -16.50 34.38 1.57
C MET A 1 -15.51 33.49 0.81
N ARG A 2 -14.78 34.00 -0.21
CA ARG A 2 -13.78 33.23 -0.98
C ARG A 2 -12.69 32.57 -0.12
N GLU A 3 -12.19 33.30 0.88
CA GLU A 3 -11.18 32.81 1.84
C GLU A 3 -11.69 31.65 2.71
N LYS A 4 -12.98 31.65 3.07
CA LYS A 4 -13.61 30.57 3.85
C LYS A 4 -13.73 29.28 3.02
N HIS A 5 -14.10 29.39 1.75
CA HIS A 5 -14.16 28.25 0.84
C HIS A 5 -12.77 27.66 0.55
N LEU A 6 -11.76 28.52 0.39
CA LEU A 6 -10.37 28.08 0.24
C LEU A 6 -9.88 27.36 1.50
N GLY A 7 -10.14 27.90 2.69
CA GLY A 7 -9.79 27.25 3.96
C GLY A 7 -10.42 25.86 4.10
N HIS A 8 -11.70 25.71 3.76
CA HIS A 8 -12.36 24.40 3.75
C HIS A 8 -11.72 23.43 2.74
N ALA A 9 -11.39 23.90 1.54
CA ALA A 9 -10.75 23.07 0.52
C ALA A 9 -9.37 22.58 0.96
N VAL A 10 -8.55 23.45 1.57
CA VAL A 10 -7.24 23.09 2.11
C VAL A 10 -7.37 22.06 3.25
N SER A 11 -8.31 22.25 4.16
CA SER A 11 -8.57 21.28 5.24
C SER A 11 -8.98 19.92 4.68
N LEU A 12 -9.86 19.89 3.68
CA LEU A 12 -10.29 18.64 3.04
C LEU A 12 -9.13 17.94 2.34
N ALA A 13 -8.31 18.68 1.58
CA ALA A 13 -7.12 18.13 0.93
C ALA A 13 -6.14 17.52 1.95
N THR A 14 -5.94 18.19 3.09
CA THR A 14 -5.07 17.71 4.18
C THR A 14 -5.58 16.40 4.78
N ILE A 15 -6.90 16.28 5.00
CA ILE A 15 -7.52 15.04 5.48
C ILE A 15 -7.31 13.92 4.47
N LEU A 16 -7.60 14.16 3.19
CA LEU A 16 -7.45 13.16 2.13
C LEU A 16 -6.01 12.66 2.00
N LEU A 17 -5.02 13.56 2.04
CA LEU A 17 -3.60 13.20 2.02
C LEU A 17 -3.23 12.35 3.24
N SER A 18 -3.66 12.76 4.43
CA SER A 18 -3.38 12.01 5.67
C SER A 18 -4.02 10.61 5.65
N THR A 19 -5.26 10.50 5.16
CA THR A 19 -5.95 9.21 5.01
C THR A 19 -5.25 8.32 3.98
N ARG A 20 -4.79 8.88 2.86
CA ARG A 20 -4.00 8.13 1.87
C ARG A 20 -2.71 7.59 2.49
N GLU A 21 -1.99 8.39 3.27
CA GLU A 21 -0.77 7.95 3.95
C GLU A 21 -1.04 6.83 4.96
N GLN A 22 -2.12 6.95 5.75
CA GLN A 22 -2.52 5.91 6.70
C GLN A 22 -2.88 4.61 5.97
N PHE A 23 -3.59 4.71 4.85
CA PHE A 23 -3.94 3.56 4.03
C PHE A 23 -2.70 2.88 3.44
N ALA A 24 -1.73 3.65 2.94
CA ALA A 24 -0.45 3.13 2.47
C ALA A 24 0.31 2.36 3.56
N ARG A 25 0.35 2.90 4.80
CA ARG A 25 0.97 2.21 5.94
C ARG A 25 0.24 0.90 6.24
N ALA A 26 -1.09 0.92 6.27
CA ALA A 26 -1.88 -0.28 6.54
C ALA A 26 -1.64 -1.40 5.51
N LEU A 27 -1.59 -1.07 4.22
CA LEU A 27 -1.29 -2.04 3.16
C LEU A 27 0.12 -2.63 3.31
N ARG A 28 1.12 -1.76 3.53
CA ARG A 28 2.50 -2.19 3.76
C ARG A 28 2.61 -3.12 4.97
N ASP A 29 2.01 -2.74 6.09
CA ASP A 29 2.08 -3.50 7.33
C ASP A 29 1.39 -4.86 7.16
N ALA A 30 0.25 -4.91 6.47
CA ALA A 30 -0.43 -6.16 6.14
C ALA A 30 0.43 -7.09 5.26
N ALA A 31 1.06 -6.54 4.22
CA ALA A 31 1.96 -7.29 3.35
C ALA A 31 3.19 -7.82 4.12
N MET A 32 3.86 -6.97 4.89
CA MET A 32 5.02 -7.34 5.69
C MET A 32 4.69 -8.38 6.77
N ALA A 33 3.54 -8.25 7.45
CA ALA A 33 3.06 -9.23 8.41
C ALA A 33 2.81 -10.59 7.74
N SER A 34 2.23 -10.58 6.54
CA SER A 34 1.97 -11.80 5.76
C SER A 34 3.25 -12.50 5.33
N ILE A 35 4.27 -11.75 4.89
CA ILE A 35 5.59 -12.31 4.56
C ILE A 35 6.23 -12.92 5.80
N LYS A 36 6.20 -12.21 6.94
CA LYS A 36 6.78 -12.68 8.22
C LYS A 36 6.10 -13.96 8.72
N ALA A 37 4.78 -14.08 8.56
CA ALA A 37 4.06 -15.28 8.93
C ALA A 37 4.46 -16.49 8.07
N ARG A 38 4.73 -16.27 6.77
CA ARG A 38 5.14 -17.32 5.83
C ARG A 38 6.60 -17.77 6.04
N SER A 39 7.47 -16.91 6.56
CA SER A 39 8.91 -17.21 6.66
C SER A 39 9.34 -18.02 7.89
N ARG A 40 8.46 -18.29 8.87
CA ARG A 40 8.68 -19.21 10.03
C ARG A 40 10.11 -19.22 10.63
N GLY A 41 10.75 -18.06 10.76
CA GLY A 41 12.08 -17.94 11.38
C GLY A 41 13.26 -18.36 10.50
N ALA A 42 13.06 -18.67 9.22
CA ALA A 42 14.15 -18.76 8.27
C ALA A 42 14.78 -17.36 8.12
N GLY A 43 16.12 -17.27 8.24
CA GLY A 43 16.89 -16.07 7.98
C GLY A 43 16.75 -15.63 6.52
N PHE A 44 15.65 -14.95 6.22
CA PHE A 44 15.41 -14.32 4.94
C PHE A 44 16.07 -12.94 4.96
N ASP A 45 16.75 -12.60 3.87
CA ASP A 45 17.08 -11.21 3.56
C ASP A 45 15.80 -10.39 3.73
N GLN A 46 15.88 -9.27 4.47
CA GLN A 46 14.69 -8.49 4.79
C GLN A 46 13.97 -8.12 3.47
N PRO A 47 12.72 -8.56 3.26
CA PRO A 47 11.94 -8.17 2.11
C PRO A 47 11.73 -6.66 2.17
N ILE A 48 11.95 -5.98 1.06
CA ILE A 48 11.74 -4.55 0.93
C ILE A 48 10.65 -4.37 -0.11
N ILE A 49 9.59 -3.67 0.29
CA ILE A 49 8.57 -3.16 -0.63
C ILE A 49 9.03 -1.79 -1.09
N SER A 50 9.24 -1.62 -2.40
CA SER A 50 9.59 -0.31 -2.96
C SER A 50 8.50 0.73 -2.66
N ARG A 51 8.92 1.95 -2.29
CA ARG A 51 8.00 3.07 -2.05
C ARG A 51 7.17 3.39 -3.28
N TYR A 52 7.79 3.38 -4.46
CA TYR A 52 7.10 3.65 -5.73
C TYR A 52 6.02 2.60 -6.00
N PHE A 53 6.35 1.33 -5.79
CA PHE A 53 5.43 0.21 -5.96
C PHE A 53 4.24 0.29 -4.98
N LEU A 54 4.53 0.60 -3.72
CA LEU A 54 3.51 0.85 -2.69
C LEU A 54 2.56 1.99 -3.10
N GLU A 55 3.10 3.14 -3.51
CA GLU A 55 2.30 4.31 -3.89
C GLU A 55 1.41 4.02 -5.11
N SER A 56 1.92 3.31 -6.12
CA SER A 56 1.13 2.88 -7.29
C SER A 56 -0.07 2.01 -6.89
N HIS A 57 0.14 0.99 -6.06
CA HIS A 57 -0.95 0.10 -5.62
C HIS A 57 -1.93 0.77 -4.66
N VAL A 58 -1.49 1.77 -3.90
CA VAL A 58 -2.38 2.62 -3.10
C VAL A 58 -3.32 3.41 -4.01
N ASP A 59 -2.78 4.04 -5.04
CA ASP A 59 -3.58 4.85 -5.97
C ASP A 59 -4.56 3.99 -6.77
N ASP A 60 -4.13 2.81 -7.24
CA ASP A 60 -5.00 1.84 -7.90
C ASP A 60 -6.11 1.35 -6.97
N ALA A 61 -5.78 0.98 -5.73
CA ALA A 61 -6.77 0.51 -4.76
C ALA A 61 -7.79 1.62 -4.42
N LEU A 62 -7.33 2.86 -4.20
CA LEU A 62 -8.22 4.01 -3.95
C LEU A 62 -9.11 4.29 -5.16
N TYR A 63 -8.57 4.21 -6.38
CA TYR A 63 -9.35 4.35 -7.61
C TYR A 63 -10.44 3.29 -7.71
N LEU A 64 -10.09 2.01 -7.51
CA LEU A 64 -11.03 0.90 -7.59
C LEU A 64 -12.10 0.97 -6.49
N ILE A 65 -11.75 1.37 -5.27
CA ILE A 65 -12.73 1.63 -4.19
C ILE A 65 -13.68 2.77 -4.57
N GLY A 66 -13.15 3.85 -5.16
CA GLY A 66 -13.98 4.96 -5.63
C GLY A 66 -14.91 4.59 -6.78
N ARG A 67 -14.46 3.69 -7.68
CA ARG A 67 -15.21 3.23 -8.85
C ARG A 67 -16.28 2.17 -8.50
N ASP A 68 -15.88 1.17 -7.73
CA ASP A 68 -16.67 -0.05 -7.48
C ASP A 68 -17.38 -0.01 -6.11
N GLY A 69 -17.09 1.01 -5.30
CA GLY A 69 -17.67 1.17 -3.98
C GLY A 69 -17.06 0.24 -2.93
N VAL A 70 -17.70 0.23 -1.75
CA VAL A 70 -17.23 -0.55 -0.59
C VAL A 70 -17.42 -2.05 -0.77
N ASP A 71 -18.31 -2.48 -1.67
CA ASP A 71 -18.57 -3.89 -1.93
C ASP A 71 -17.35 -4.61 -2.53
N ALA A 72 -16.51 -3.89 -3.25
CA ALA A 72 -15.24 -4.37 -3.81
C ALA A 72 -14.02 -4.06 -2.93
N LEU A 73 -14.21 -3.44 -1.76
CA LEU A 73 -13.10 -3.01 -0.90
C LEU A 73 -12.18 -4.17 -0.52
N GLU A 74 -12.77 -5.30 -0.09
CA GLU A 74 -12.00 -6.46 0.35
C GLU A 74 -11.14 -7.04 -0.78
N SER A 75 -11.72 -7.20 -1.98
CA SER A 75 -10.98 -7.75 -3.13
C SER A 75 -9.86 -6.82 -3.58
N ASN A 76 -10.10 -5.51 -3.60
CA ASN A 76 -9.11 -4.53 -4.04
C ASN A 76 -7.94 -4.44 -3.05
N VAL A 77 -8.23 -4.45 -1.74
CA VAL A 77 -7.21 -4.47 -0.69
C VAL A 77 -6.41 -5.77 -0.73
N ARG A 78 -7.08 -6.92 -0.87
CA ARG A 78 -6.39 -8.22 -0.97
C ARG A 78 -5.45 -8.27 -2.17
N PHE A 79 -5.91 -7.80 -3.33
CA PHE A 79 -5.10 -7.72 -4.54
C PHE A 79 -3.83 -6.87 -4.34
N ALA A 80 -3.97 -5.67 -3.78
CA ALA A 80 -2.83 -4.79 -3.50
C ALA A 80 -1.82 -5.45 -2.53
N VAL A 81 -2.31 -6.12 -1.48
CA VAL A 81 -1.44 -6.84 -0.53
C VAL A 81 -0.70 -7.99 -1.21
N ASP A 82 -1.38 -8.79 -2.02
CA ASP A 82 -0.77 -9.93 -2.72
C ASP A 82 0.32 -9.48 -3.71
N GLU A 83 0.09 -8.38 -4.43
CA GLU A 83 1.09 -7.79 -5.32
C GLU A 83 2.32 -7.25 -4.57
N MET A 84 2.11 -6.60 -3.42
CA MET A 84 3.22 -6.15 -2.55
C MET A 84 4.04 -7.33 -2.02
N ILE A 85 3.39 -8.43 -1.65
CA ILE A 85 4.09 -9.64 -1.23
C ILE A 85 4.90 -10.21 -2.39
N ARG A 86 4.33 -10.25 -3.59
CA ARG A 86 4.99 -10.77 -4.80
C ARG A 86 6.24 -9.96 -5.13
N GLU A 87 6.15 -8.63 -5.13
CA GLU A 87 7.29 -7.74 -5.38
C GLU A 87 8.40 -7.92 -4.32
N ALA A 88 8.03 -7.96 -3.05
CA ALA A 88 9.00 -8.09 -1.97
C ALA A 88 9.77 -9.42 -2.02
N LEU A 89 9.10 -10.50 -2.42
CA LEU A 89 9.72 -11.82 -2.59
C LEU A 89 10.61 -11.87 -3.84
N GLU A 90 10.20 -11.21 -4.93
CA GLU A 90 11.00 -11.14 -6.16
C GLU A 90 12.29 -10.33 -5.93
N ASN A 91 12.23 -9.22 -5.20
CA ASN A 91 13.40 -8.44 -4.79
C ASN A 91 14.40 -9.26 -3.95
N VAL A 92 13.93 -10.22 -3.15
CA VAL A 92 14.82 -11.13 -2.42
C VAL A 92 15.48 -12.13 -3.38
N ARG A 93 14.73 -12.67 -4.35
CA ARG A 93 15.28 -13.62 -5.34
C ARG A 93 16.39 -12.99 -6.18
N LEU A 94 16.15 -11.79 -6.72
CA LEU A 94 17.13 -11.07 -7.53
C LEU A 94 18.44 -10.82 -6.76
N ARG A 95 18.34 -10.37 -5.51
CA ARG A 95 19.52 -10.16 -4.63
C ARG A 95 20.31 -11.44 -4.33
N ARG A 96 19.68 -12.61 -4.42
CA ARG A 96 20.36 -13.91 -4.22
C ARG A 96 21.00 -14.44 -5.49
N THR A 97 20.52 -14.07 -6.67
CA THR A 97 21.15 -14.44 -7.95
C THR A 97 22.34 -13.55 -8.30
N ASP A 98 22.41 -12.35 -7.72
CA ASP A 98 23.51 -11.40 -7.93
C ASP A 98 24.72 -11.61 -6.98
N ASN A 99 24.59 -12.51 -5.99
CA ASN A 99 25.63 -12.88 -5.00
C ASN A 99 26.16 -14.29 -5.24
#